data_AF-A0A4Y8UP11-F1
#
_entry.id   AF-A0A4Y8UP11-F1
#
_cell.length_a   1.000
_cell.length_b   1.000
_cell.length_c   1.000
_cell.angle_alpha   90.00
_cell.angle_beta   90.00
_cell.angle_gamma   90.00
#
_symmetry.space_group_name_H-M   'P 1'
#
loop_
_entity.id
_entity.type
_entity.pdbx_description
1 polymer ?
#
loop_
_entity_poly.entity_id
_entity_poly.type
_entity_poly.pdbx_seq_one_letter_code
_entity_poly.pdbx_strand_id
1 'polypeptide(L)'
;MTAATVEWWEHAARMFEPPPPPRWATPGDLARFLDPRTMQTPALDVIDAALVQTFTTPDARVIISMPPQEGKSQRASRRFPL
;
A
#
# COMPACT_ATOMS: atom_id res chain seq x y z
N MET A 1 22.10 21.83 9.81
CA MET A 1 22.02 20.40 10.16
C MET A 1 23.16 19.69 9.45
N THR A 2 24.24 19.39 10.16
CA THR A 2 25.40 18.66 9.63
C THR A 2 25.00 17.20 9.42
N ALA A 3 25.07 16.70 8.20
CA ALA A 3 24.91 15.28 7.91
C ALA A 3 26.09 14.53 8.55
N ALA A 4 25.80 13.60 9.46
CA ALA A 4 26.82 12.71 10.02
C ALA A 4 27.29 11.77 8.91
N THR A 5 28.61 11.69 8.69
CA THR A 5 29.22 10.66 7.85
C THR A 5 29.03 9.31 8.52
N VAL A 6 28.25 8.43 7.89
CA VAL A 6 28.00 7.06 8.36
C VAL A 6 29.16 6.20 7.86
N GLU A 7 29.77 5.43 8.77
CA GLU A 7 30.83 4.49 8.42
C GLU A 7 30.31 3.40 7.46
N TRP A 8 31.17 2.91 6.56
CA TRP A 8 30.72 2.02 5.48
C TRP A 8 30.06 0.73 5.99
N TRP A 9 30.49 0.20 7.14
CA TRP A 9 29.91 -1.00 7.74
C TRP A 9 28.52 -0.74 8.33
N GLU A 10 28.27 0.45 8.88
CA GLU A 10 26.92 0.84 9.32
C GLU A 10 25.98 1.01 8.13
N HIS A 11 26.47 1.60 7.04
CA HIS A 11 25.70 1.68 5.80
C HIS A 11 25.38 0.29 5.24
N ALA A 12 26.37 -0.62 5.23
CA ALA A 12 26.16 -2.01 4.83
C ALA A 12 25.16 -2.75 5.73
N ALA A 13 25.24 -2.58 7.06
CA ALA A 13 24.32 -3.19 8.00
C ALA A 13 22.86 -2.76 7.77
N ARG A 14 22.63 -1.47 7.47
CA ARG A 14 21.29 -0.94 7.15
C ARG A 14 20.66 -1.56 5.91
N MET A 15 21.45 -2.04 4.96
CA MET A 15 20.93 -2.73 3.77
C MET A 15 20.32 -4.10 4.10
N PHE A 16 20.67 -4.68 5.25
CA PHE A 16 20.12 -5.93 5.77
C PHE A 16 19.04 -5.71 6.83
N GLU A 17 18.78 -4.46 7.23
CA GLU A 17 17.66 -4.15 8.11
C GLU A 17 16.34 -4.46 7.39
N PRO A 18 15.33 -4.99 8.11
CA PRO A 18 14.03 -5.18 7.51
C PRO A 18 13.50 -3.84 6.99
N PRO A 19 12.87 -3.81 5.82
CA PRO A 19 12.29 -2.58 5.31
C PRO A 19 11.30 -2.02 6.34
N PRO A 20 11.21 -0.69 6.48
CA PRO A 20 10.25 -0.09 7.39
C PRO A 20 8.83 -0.52 6.99
N PRO A 21 7.90 -0.61 7.96
CA PRO A 21 6.52 -0.94 7.64
C PRO A 21 5.94 0.08 6.64
N PRO A 22 5.02 -0.35 5.77
CA PRO A 22 4.38 0.56 4.84
C PRO A 22 3.70 1.70 5.59
N ARG A 23 3.78 2.91 5.04
CA ARG A 23 3.25 4.13 5.67
C ARG A 23 1.72 4.08 5.85
N TRP A 24 1.03 3.37 4.97
CA TRP A 24 -0.43 3.24 4.96
C TRP A 24 -0.81 1.78 5.22
N ALA A 25 -1.83 1.55 6.03
CA ALA A 25 -2.29 0.20 6.35
C ALA A 25 -3.12 -0.39 5.21
N THR A 26 -3.87 0.44 4.48
CA THR A 26 -4.72 0.02 3.36
C THR A 26 -4.57 0.95 2.15
N PRO A 27 -4.87 0.46 0.92
CA PRO A 27 -4.99 1.31 -0.26
C PRO A 27 -6.03 2.44 -0.09
N GLY A 28 -7.06 2.23 0.74
CA GLY A 28 -8.03 3.25 1.12
C GLY A 28 -7.44 4.40 1.94
N ASP A 29 -6.46 4.12 2.80
CA ASP A 29 -5.74 5.17 3.56
C ASP A 29 -4.91 6.04 2.63
N LEU A 30 -4.18 5.42 1.69
CA LEU A 30 -3.45 6.14 0.65
C LEU A 30 -4.39 6.96 -0.23
N ALA A 31 -5.55 6.39 -0.60
CA ALA A 31 -6.54 7.06 -1.43
C ALA A 31 -7.08 8.33 -0.76
N ARG A 32 -7.50 8.24 0.52
CA ARG A 32 -8.00 9.38 1.30
C ARG A 32 -6.93 10.43 1.55
N PHE A 33 -5.69 10.01 1.75
CA PHE A 33 -4.56 10.94 1.89
C PHE A 33 -4.31 11.72 0.60
N LEU A 34 -4.38 11.07 -0.57
CA LEU A 34 -4.06 11.69 -1.86
C LEU A 34 -5.22 12.47 -2.48
N ASP A 35 -6.46 12.05 -2.28
CA ASP A 35 -7.65 12.77 -2.74
C ASP A 35 -8.68 12.84 -1.60
N PRO A 36 -8.87 14.03 -0.99
CA PRO A 36 -9.85 14.25 0.08
C PRO A 36 -11.29 13.95 -0.32
N ARG A 37 -11.60 13.87 -1.62
CA ARG A 37 -12.95 13.52 -2.13
C ARG A 37 -13.17 12.00 -2.19
N THR A 38 -12.16 11.21 -1.83
CA THR A 38 -12.29 9.75 -1.77
C THR A 38 -13.35 9.37 -0.74
N MET A 39 -14.46 8.82 -1.24
CA MET A 39 -15.48 8.20 -0.40
C MET A 39 -15.10 6.73 -0.18
N GLN A 40 -15.01 6.32 1.09
CA GLN A 40 -14.86 4.90 1.44
C GLN A 40 -16.25 4.27 1.56
N THR A 41 -16.46 3.15 0.88
CA THR A 41 -17.69 2.37 0.93
C THR A 41 -17.39 0.98 1.49
N PRO A 42 -18.39 0.25 2.03
CA PRO A 42 -18.17 -1.11 2.50
C PRO A 42 -17.60 -2.06 1.44
N ALA A 43 -17.94 -1.85 0.17
CA ALA A 43 -17.35 -2.62 -0.93
C ALA A 43 -15.85 -2.32 -1.12
N LEU A 44 -15.44 -1.07 -0.93
CA LEU A 44 -14.03 -0.66 -0.98
C LEU A 44 -13.23 -1.19 0.21
N ASP A 45 -13.85 -1.34 1.39
CA ASP A 45 -13.21 -1.99 2.56
C ASP A 45 -12.89 -3.47 2.27
N VAL A 46 -13.81 -4.19 1.63
CA VAL A 46 -13.59 -5.60 1.23
C VAL A 46 -12.46 -5.71 0.21
N ILE A 47 -12.39 -4.77 -0.75
CA ILE A 47 -11.29 -4.73 -1.73
C ILE A 47 -9.96 -4.44 -1.05
N ASP A 48 -9.91 -3.49 -0.11
CA ASP A 48 -8.69 -3.16 0.62
C ASP A 48 -8.13 -4.38 1.35
N ALA A 49 -8.99 -5.10 2.07
CA ALA A 49 -8.60 -6.32 2.75
C ALA A 49 -8.09 -7.39 1.77
N ALA A 50 -8.79 -7.60 0.66
CA ALA A 50 -8.39 -8.58 -0.34
C ALA A 50 -7.06 -8.22 -1.04
N LEU A 51 -6.83 -6.94 -1.33
CA LEU A 51 -5.57 -6.45 -1.92
C LEU A 51 -4.40 -6.62 -0.96
N VAL A 52 -4.57 -6.23 0.32
CA VAL A 52 -3.53 -6.41 1.35
C VAL A 52 -3.22 -7.89 1.52
N GLN A 53 -4.24 -8.73 1.68
CA GLN A 53 -4.06 -10.17 1.80
C GLN A 53 -3.30 -10.75 0.61
N THR A 54 -3.69 -10.37 -0.62
CA THR A 54 -3.04 -10.87 -1.85
C THR A 54 -1.59 -10.41 -1.94
N PHE A 55 -1.29 -9.19 -1.50
CA PHE A 55 0.07 -8.65 -1.51
C PHE A 55 1.00 -9.35 -0.52
N THR A 56 0.48 -9.69 0.65
CA THR A 56 1.26 -10.32 1.73
C THR A 56 1.28 -11.85 1.65
N THR A 57 0.53 -12.45 0.73
CA THR A 57 0.44 -13.91 0.56
C THR A 57 1.21 -14.35 -0.69
N PRO A 58 2.26 -15.18 -0.56
CA PRO A 58 2.97 -15.73 -1.72
C PRO A 58 2.03 -16.43 -2.71
N ASP A 59 2.25 -16.20 -4.01
CA ASP A 59 1.48 -16.77 -5.12
C ASP A 59 -0.04 -16.52 -5.11
N ALA A 60 -0.53 -15.60 -4.29
CA ALA A 60 -1.94 -15.24 -4.29
C ALA A 60 -2.35 -14.46 -5.56
N ARG A 61 -3.62 -14.62 -5.95
CA ARG A 61 -4.28 -13.88 -7.03
C ARG A 61 -5.66 -13.47 -6.56
N VAL A 62 -6.07 -12.25 -6.90
CA VAL A 62 -7.42 -11.74 -6.61
C VAL A 62 -8.11 -11.28 -7.89
N ILE A 63 -9.38 -11.64 -8.03
CA ILE A 63 -10.26 -11.15 -9.08
C ILE A 63 -11.34 -10.30 -8.40
N ILE A 64 -11.50 -9.06 -8.86
CA ILE A 64 -12.47 -8.12 -8.32
C ILE A 64 -13.60 -7.94 -9.34
N SER A 65 -14.78 -8.45 -9.01
CA SER A 65 -16.00 -8.28 -9.82
C SER A 65 -16.98 -7.35 -9.12
N MET A 66 -17.23 -6.17 -9.69
CA MET A 66 -18.27 -5.25 -9.24
C MET A 66 -18.72 -4.34 -10.39
N PRO A 67 -19.89 -3.67 -10.27
CA PRO A 67 -20.39 -2.71 -11.25
C PRO A 67 -19.37 -1.63 -11.68
N PRO A 68 -19.54 -1.01 -12.86
CA PRO A 68 -18.69 0.08 -13.31
C PRO A 68 -18.75 1.29 -12.34
N GLN A 69 -17.71 2.13 -12.37
CA GLN A 69 -17.62 3.41 -11.62
C GLN A 69 -17.62 3.34 -10.08
N GLU A 70 -17.68 2.15 -9.49
CA GLU A 70 -17.57 1.91 -8.02
C GLU A 70 -16.16 2.13 -7.42
N GLY A 71 -15.20 2.67 -8.19
CA GLY A 71 -13.84 2.92 -7.70
C GLY A 71 -12.87 1.72 -7.72
N LYS A 72 -13.30 0.54 -8.21
CA LYS A 72 -12.44 -0.67 -8.29
C LYS A 72 -11.08 -0.46 -8.92
N SER A 73 -11.05 0.19 -10.08
CA SER A 73 -9.82 0.42 -10.84
C SER A 73 -8.96 1.47 -10.16
N GLN A 74 -9.57 2.50 -9.56
CA GLN A 74 -8.81 3.48 -8.79
C GLN A 74 -8.08 2.80 -7.63
N ARG A 75 -8.75 1.87 -6.94
CA ARG A 75 -8.15 1.16 -5.81
C ARG A 75 -7.02 0.22 -6.24
N ALA A 76 -7.29 -0.67 -7.20
CA ALA A 76 -6.36 -1.74 -7.56
C ALA A 76 -5.15 -1.28 -8.41
N SER A 77 -5.25 -0.19 -9.19
CA SER A 77 -4.18 0.22 -10.12
C SER A 77 -3.46 1.52 -9.77
N ARG A 78 -4.05 2.40 -8.96
CA ARG A 78 -3.46 3.73 -8.67
C ARG A 78 -3.11 3.95 -7.21
N ARG A 79 -3.68 3.15 -6.30
CA ARG A 79 -3.51 3.27 -4.85
C ARG A 79 -2.88 2.02 -4.23
N PHE A 80 -2.33 1.16 -5.08
CA PHE A 80 -1.70 -0.12 -4.76
C PHE A 80 -0.59 -0.39 -5.79
N PRO A 81 0.53 -1.07 -5.44
CA PRO A 81 0.92 -1.57 -4.12
C PRO A 81 1.16 -0.47 -3.08
N LEU A 82 1.17 -0.86 -1.80
CA LEU A 82 1.46 0.01 -0.65
C LEU A 82 2.97 0.22 -0.46
#